data_AF-A0A2T2S7H2-F1
#
_entry.id   AF-A0A2T2S7H2-F1
#
_cell.length_a   1.000
_cell.length_b   1.000
_cell.length_c   1.000
_cell.angle_alpha   90.00
_cell.angle_beta   90.00
_cell.angle_gamma   90.00
#
_symmetry.space_group_name_H-M   'P 1'
#
loop_
_entity.id
_entity.type
_entity.pdbx_description
1 polymer ?
#
loop_
_entity_poly.entity_id
_entity_poly.type
_entity_poly.pdbx_seq_one_letter_code
_entity_poly.pdbx_strand_id
1 'polypeptide(L)'
;MAAASDEMNALMKGHYTDDVDTPSAYPLSGVGGANVGPGLSAVEARAVRDLEALEAQLGNDSGMIETLRAAVVESERWRKWLRPEEQGHAFEDLPEDRQRWLINTGSRYVWTDSDVQEARARLYEHVAPYRDAEAYVLWRLKTAILHYMHAFNLVGLTDRLAAHLSDDGSP
;
A
#
# COMPACT_ATOMS: atom_id res chain seq x y z
N MET A 1 16.28 17.78 17.19
CA MET A 1 15.76 16.68 18.03
C MET A 1 16.57 15.41 17.78
N ALA A 2 17.90 15.48 17.90
CA ALA A 2 18.82 14.36 17.63
C ALA A 2 19.52 13.84 18.91
N ALA A 3 19.35 14.52 20.04
CA ALA A 3 20.15 14.28 21.24
C ALA A 3 19.72 13.06 22.08
N ALA A 4 18.52 12.51 21.88
CA ALA A 4 18.01 11.41 22.73
C ALA A 4 18.38 10.00 22.22
N SER A 5 18.85 9.86 20.98
CA SER A 5 19.19 8.56 20.37
C SER A 5 20.65 8.13 20.66
N ASP A 6 21.56 9.09 20.83
CA ASP A 6 22.99 8.84 21.02
C ASP A 6 23.32 8.18 22.37
N GLU A 7 22.56 8.43 23.43
CA GLU A 7 22.84 7.83 24.75
C GLU A 7 22.41 6.36 24.87
N MET A 8 21.49 5.88 24.01
CA MET A 8 20.85 4.58 24.17
C MET A 8 21.27 3.54 23.10
N ASN A 9 22.16 3.93 22.17
CA ASN A 9 22.55 3.13 20.99
C ASN A 9 21.33 2.48 20.30
N ALA A 10 20.25 3.25 20.16
CA ALA A 10 18.96 2.78 19.69
C ALA A 10 18.41 3.73 18.63
N LEU A 11 17.75 3.14 17.62
CA LEU A 11 17.07 3.86 16.55
C LEU A 11 15.56 3.93 16.81
N MET A 12 14.93 5.01 16.36
CA MET A 12 13.48 5.17 16.42
C MET A 12 12.78 4.33 15.35
N LYS A 13 11.54 3.93 15.63
CA LYS A 13 10.70 3.20 14.67
C LYS A 13 9.43 3.99 14.38
N GLY A 14 9.28 4.42 13.12
CA GLY A 14 8.15 5.23 12.66
C GLY A 14 6.89 4.39 12.45
N HIS A 15 5.76 4.89 12.94
CA HIS A 15 4.42 4.39 12.62
C HIS A 15 3.72 5.37 11.67
N TYR A 16 2.77 4.88 10.86
CA TYR A 16 1.99 5.69 9.90
C TYR A 16 2.88 6.42 8.89
N THR A 17 3.81 5.67 8.31
CA THR A 17 4.82 6.24 7.41
C THR A 17 4.44 6.14 5.94
N ASP A 18 3.20 5.74 5.67
CA ASP A 18 2.60 5.68 4.34
C ASP A 18 2.55 7.08 3.69
N ASP A 19 2.81 7.12 2.37
CA ASP A 19 2.71 8.32 1.53
C ASP A 19 3.51 9.56 2.03
N VAL A 20 4.62 9.34 2.75
CA VAL A 20 5.56 10.41 3.16
C VAL A 20 6.35 10.91 1.94
N ASP A 21 6.43 12.24 1.76
CA ASP A 21 7.08 12.86 0.60
C ASP A 21 8.60 12.61 0.53
N THR A 22 9.26 12.48 1.68
CA THR A 22 10.73 12.35 1.77
C THR A 22 11.13 11.24 2.73
N PRO A 23 10.93 9.95 2.37
CA PRO A 23 11.27 8.84 3.24
C PRO A 23 12.78 8.74 3.51
N SER A 24 13.64 9.31 2.65
CA SER A 24 15.09 9.41 2.89
C SER A 24 15.47 10.29 4.08
N ALA A 25 14.58 11.18 4.54
CA ALA A 25 14.81 11.98 5.74
C ALA A 25 14.75 11.14 7.02
N TYR A 26 14.15 9.93 6.97
CA TYR A 26 13.96 9.09 8.16
C TYR A 26 15.29 8.61 8.75
N PRO A 27 16.17 7.90 8.02
CA PRO A 27 17.47 7.51 8.57
C PRO A 27 18.29 8.70 9.08
N LEU A 28 18.25 9.84 8.37
CA LEU A 28 18.97 11.07 8.75
C LEU A 28 18.48 11.68 10.07
N SER A 29 17.26 11.34 10.49
CA SER A 29 16.64 11.81 11.74
C SER A 29 16.76 10.81 12.90
N GLY A 30 17.45 9.68 12.70
CA GLY A 30 17.59 8.62 13.70
C GLY A 30 16.45 7.59 13.68
N VAL A 31 15.61 7.58 12.64
CA VAL A 31 14.60 6.54 12.42
C VAL A 31 15.22 5.37 11.66
N GLY A 32 15.28 4.20 12.30
CA GLY A 32 15.86 2.97 11.74
C GLY A 32 14.85 2.02 11.10
N GLY A 33 13.55 2.28 11.27
CA GLY A 33 12.50 1.47 10.65
C GLY A 33 11.20 2.24 10.41
N ALA A 34 10.47 1.85 9.37
CA ALA A 34 9.23 2.48 8.94
C ALA A 34 8.14 1.42 8.74
N ASN A 35 6.97 1.64 9.36
CA ASN A 35 5.79 0.83 9.13
C ASN A 35 4.96 1.39 7.98
N VAL A 36 4.84 0.60 6.91
CA VAL A 36 3.94 0.85 5.77
C VAL A 36 2.86 -0.24 5.71
N GLY A 37 1.62 0.13 5.47
CA GLY A 37 0.49 -0.79 5.42
C GLY A 37 -0.66 -0.25 4.58
N PRO A 38 -1.47 0.70 5.09
CA PRO A 38 -2.58 1.28 4.34
C PRO A 38 -2.18 1.87 2.97
N GLY A 39 -0.97 2.41 2.85
CA GLY A 39 -0.42 2.94 1.60
C GLY A 39 -0.18 1.84 0.56
N LEU A 40 0.29 0.66 0.97
CA LEU A 40 0.43 -0.48 0.06
C LEU A 40 -0.92 -0.99 -0.43
N SER A 41 -1.93 -1.01 0.44
CA SER A 41 -3.31 -1.34 0.05
C SER A 41 -3.87 -0.32 -0.94
N ALA A 42 -3.58 0.97 -0.73
CA ALA A 42 -3.93 2.01 -1.67
C ALA A 42 -3.19 1.88 -3.01
N VAL A 43 -1.93 1.40 -3.02
CA VAL A 43 -1.20 1.08 -4.26
C VAL A 43 -1.89 -0.05 -5.03
N GLU A 44 -2.28 -1.14 -4.35
CA GLU A 44 -3.01 -2.24 -4.97
C GLU A 44 -4.36 -1.79 -5.55
N ALA A 45 -5.17 -1.07 -4.77
CA ALA A 45 -6.47 -0.57 -5.23
C ALA A 45 -6.36 0.41 -6.42
N ARG A 46 -5.30 1.24 -6.45
CA ARG A 46 -5.00 2.10 -7.61
C ARG A 46 -4.63 1.28 -8.84
N ALA A 47 -3.80 0.26 -8.69
CA ALA A 47 -3.43 -0.62 -9.79
C ALA A 47 -4.65 -1.37 -10.38
N VAL A 48 -5.56 -1.84 -9.52
CA VAL A 48 -6.82 -2.46 -9.95
C VAL A 48 -7.71 -1.46 -10.70
N ARG A 49 -7.81 -0.20 -10.22
CA ARG A 49 -8.55 0.86 -10.94
C ARG A 49 -7.94 1.17 -12.31
N ASP A 50 -6.61 1.18 -12.43
CA ASP A 50 -5.93 1.37 -13.71
C ASP A 50 -6.24 0.23 -14.70
N LEU A 51 -6.42 -1.00 -14.19
CA LEU A 51 -6.85 -2.15 -15.01
C LEU A 51 -8.32 -2.04 -15.42
N GLU A 52 -9.22 -1.61 -14.54
CA GLU A 52 -10.64 -1.38 -14.89
C GLU A 52 -10.78 -0.25 -15.92
N ALA A 53 -9.96 0.80 -15.83
CA ALA A 53 -9.90 1.83 -16.86
C ALA A 53 -9.45 1.27 -18.23
N LEU A 54 -8.54 0.29 -18.25
CA LEU A 54 -8.16 -0.43 -19.47
C LEU A 54 -9.32 -1.31 -19.96
N GLU A 55 -9.97 -2.06 -19.07
CA GLU A 55 -11.14 -2.88 -19.39
C GLU A 55 -12.26 -2.07 -20.08
N ALA A 56 -12.56 -0.88 -19.56
CA ALA A 56 -13.54 0.01 -20.15
C ALA A 56 -13.16 0.45 -21.57
N GLN A 57 -11.87 0.65 -21.86
CA GLN A 57 -11.40 0.94 -23.22
C GLN A 57 -11.55 -0.25 -24.18
N LEU A 58 -11.62 -1.48 -23.63
CA LEU A 58 -11.88 -2.71 -24.39
C LEU A 58 -13.38 -2.97 -24.58
N GLY A 59 -14.25 -2.14 -24.02
CA GLY A 59 -15.70 -2.28 -24.11
C GLY A 59 -16.30 -3.33 -23.16
N ASN A 60 -15.56 -3.71 -22.13
CA ASN A 60 -16.01 -4.63 -21.08
C ASN A 60 -16.29 -3.87 -19.77
N ASP A 61 -16.95 -4.54 -18.83
CA ASP A 61 -17.21 -4.06 -17.47
C ASP A 61 -17.27 -5.25 -16.50
N SER A 62 -16.32 -5.31 -15.57
CA SER A 62 -16.28 -6.33 -14.50
C SER A 62 -17.09 -5.95 -13.26
N GLY A 63 -17.39 -4.66 -13.10
CA GLY A 63 -17.92 -4.05 -11.88
C GLY A 63 -16.91 -3.98 -10.72
N MET A 64 -15.62 -4.17 -10.96
CA MET A 64 -14.61 -4.36 -9.92
C MET A 64 -14.54 -3.25 -8.87
N ILE A 65 -14.48 -1.98 -9.29
CA ILE A 65 -14.35 -0.85 -8.37
C ILE A 65 -15.64 -0.58 -7.61
N GLU A 66 -16.80 -0.82 -8.22
CA GLU A 66 -18.09 -0.73 -7.53
C GLU A 66 -18.26 -1.86 -6.51
N THR A 67 -17.89 -3.10 -6.85
CA THR A 67 -17.88 -4.22 -5.89
C THR A 67 -16.90 -3.96 -4.74
N LEU A 68 -15.70 -3.45 -5.04
CA LEU A 68 -14.73 -3.08 -4.01
C LEU A 68 -15.25 -1.96 -3.10
N ARG A 69 -15.91 -0.94 -3.69
CA ARG A 69 -16.55 0.16 -2.95
C ARG A 69 -17.60 -0.40 -1.99
N ALA A 70 -18.52 -1.23 -2.49
CA ALA A 70 -19.58 -1.83 -1.70
C ALA A 70 -19.01 -2.64 -0.52
N ALA A 71 -18.05 -3.54 -0.78
CA ALA A 71 -17.44 -4.36 0.26
C ALA A 71 -16.71 -3.51 1.33
N VAL A 72 -15.99 -2.45 0.93
CA VAL A 72 -15.35 -1.54 1.90
C VAL A 72 -16.40 -0.84 2.77
N VAL A 73 -17.48 -0.33 2.17
CA VAL A 73 -18.53 0.36 2.90
C VAL A 73 -19.22 -0.58 3.89
N GLU A 74 -19.61 -1.78 3.44
CA GLU A 74 -20.26 -2.83 4.25
C GLU A 74 -19.36 -3.37 5.36
N SER A 75 -18.04 -3.35 5.19
CA SER A 75 -17.12 -3.78 6.24
C SER A 75 -17.21 -2.93 7.52
N GLU A 76 -17.78 -1.71 7.42
CA GLU A 76 -17.86 -0.69 8.47
C GLU A 76 -16.49 -0.22 9.02
N ARG A 77 -15.38 -0.85 8.62
CA ARG A 77 -14.01 -0.61 9.11
C ARG A 77 -13.50 0.79 8.77
N TRP A 78 -14.08 1.43 7.78
CA TRP A 78 -13.71 2.78 7.32
C TRP A 78 -14.08 3.87 8.34
N ARG A 79 -15.12 3.66 9.17
CA ARG A 79 -15.63 4.66 10.13
C ARG A 79 -14.59 5.14 11.14
N LYS A 80 -13.69 4.25 11.59
CA LYS A 80 -12.62 4.62 12.54
C LYS A 80 -11.58 5.58 11.96
N TRP A 81 -11.57 5.74 10.63
CA TRP A 81 -10.65 6.63 9.92
C TRP A 81 -11.27 7.97 9.58
N LEU A 82 -12.53 8.20 9.98
CA LEU A 82 -13.19 9.49 9.84
C LEU A 82 -12.54 10.53 10.77
N ARG A 83 -12.36 11.73 10.23
CA ARG A 83 -11.94 12.91 11.00
C ARG A 83 -13.05 13.32 11.96
N PRO A 84 -12.75 14.08 13.03
CA PRO A 84 -13.76 14.52 13.99
C PRO A 84 -14.98 15.20 13.34
N GLU A 85 -14.76 16.02 12.31
CA GLU A 85 -15.79 16.71 11.54
C GLU A 85 -16.59 15.82 10.58
N GLU A 86 -16.08 14.62 10.26
CA GLU A 86 -16.73 13.64 9.38
C GLU A 86 -17.59 12.64 10.18
N GLN A 87 -17.51 12.67 11.52
CA GLN A 87 -18.22 11.70 12.37
C GLN A 87 -19.74 11.86 12.24
N GLY A 88 -20.43 10.75 11.98
CA GLY A 88 -21.88 10.72 11.80
C GLY A 88 -22.37 10.97 10.38
N HIS A 89 -21.48 11.32 9.44
CA HIS A 89 -21.83 11.38 8.02
C HIS A 89 -22.01 9.97 7.43
N ALA A 90 -22.95 9.84 6.49
CA ALA A 90 -23.00 8.65 5.64
C ALA A 90 -21.78 8.64 4.70
N PHE A 91 -21.43 7.47 4.17
CA PHE A 91 -20.27 7.35 3.28
C PHE A 91 -20.44 8.20 2.02
N GLU A 92 -21.66 8.22 1.49
CA GLU A 92 -22.08 8.92 0.28
C GLU A 92 -22.01 10.44 0.43
N ASP A 93 -22.11 10.95 1.67
CA ASP A 93 -22.07 12.38 1.97
C ASP A 93 -20.64 12.93 2.04
N LEU A 94 -19.62 12.06 2.02
CA LEU A 94 -18.22 12.47 2.04
C LEU A 94 -17.77 12.99 0.67
N PRO A 95 -16.81 13.94 0.62
CA PRO A 95 -16.17 14.34 -0.64
C PRO A 95 -15.63 13.15 -1.44
N GLU A 96 -15.67 13.22 -2.77
CA GLU A 96 -15.31 12.09 -3.65
C GLU A 96 -13.85 11.63 -3.45
N ASP A 97 -12.93 12.58 -3.28
CA ASP A 97 -11.52 12.28 -2.97
C ASP A 97 -11.38 11.58 -1.62
N ARG A 98 -12.23 11.93 -0.66
CA ARG A 98 -12.28 11.30 0.67
C ARG A 98 -12.85 9.89 0.60
N GLN A 99 -13.96 9.69 -0.12
CA GLN A 99 -14.51 8.35 -0.41
C GLN A 99 -13.44 7.46 -1.06
N ARG A 100 -12.77 7.99 -2.10
CA ARG A 100 -11.70 7.28 -2.80
C ARG A 100 -10.54 6.91 -1.88
N TRP A 101 -10.12 7.80 -0.98
CA TRP A 101 -9.07 7.49 0.00
C TRP A 101 -9.50 6.37 0.97
N LEU A 102 -10.74 6.41 1.46
CA LEU A 102 -11.28 5.39 2.36
C LEU A 102 -11.39 4.02 1.68
N ILE A 103 -11.84 3.98 0.42
CA ILE A 103 -11.87 2.74 -0.40
C ILE A 103 -10.45 2.21 -0.59
N ASN A 104 -9.55 3.05 -1.08
CA ASN A 104 -8.19 2.63 -1.41
C ASN A 104 -7.46 2.06 -0.20
N THR A 105 -7.48 2.77 0.94
CA THR A 105 -6.81 2.31 2.16
C THR A 105 -7.58 1.19 2.86
N GLY A 106 -8.91 1.19 2.78
CA GLY A 106 -9.80 0.20 3.39
C GLY A 106 -9.81 -1.16 2.67
N SER A 107 -9.44 -1.20 1.40
CA SER A 107 -9.40 -2.41 0.55
C SER A 107 -8.74 -3.63 1.19
N ARG A 108 -7.73 -3.42 2.05
CA ARG A 108 -7.03 -4.46 2.82
C ARG A 108 -7.91 -5.36 3.68
N TYR A 109 -9.14 -4.93 3.97
CA TYR A 109 -10.09 -5.68 4.77
C TYR A 109 -10.99 -6.59 3.95
N VAL A 110 -11.00 -6.44 2.62
CA VAL A 110 -12.04 -7.02 1.75
C VAL A 110 -11.48 -7.75 0.52
N TRP A 111 -10.17 -7.82 0.32
CA TRP A 111 -9.60 -8.60 -0.81
C TRP A 111 -9.91 -10.10 -0.79
N THR A 112 -10.31 -10.64 0.36
CA THR A 112 -10.73 -12.03 0.51
C THR A 112 -12.24 -12.22 0.44
N ASP A 113 -13.01 -11.15 0.22
CA ASP A 113 -14.45 -11.23 -0.01
C ASP A 113 -14.72 -11.91 -1.36
N SER A 114 -15.74 -12.78 -1.41
CA SER A 114 -16.03 -13.61 -2.59
C SER A 114 -16.39 -12.76 -3.80
N ASP A 115 -17.23 -11.74 -3.62
CA ASP A 115 -17.73 -10.93 -4.72
C ASP A 115 -16.58 -10.07 -5.28
N VAL A 116 -15.72 -9.57 -4.40
CA VAL A 116 -14.48 -8.86 -4.77
C VAL A 116 -13.53 -9.77 -5.56
N GLN A 117 -13.37 -11.03 -5.15
CA GLN A 117 -12.53 -11.99 -5.87
C GLN A 117 -13.09 -12.34 -7.25
N GLU A 118 -14.40 -12.56 -7.35
CA GLU A 118 -15.06 -12.85 -8.61
C GLU A 118 -14.99 -11.67 -9.59
N ALA A 119 -15.24 -10.44 -9.11
CA ALA A 119 -15.10 -9.24 -9.94
C ALA A 119 -13.66 -9.04 -10.40
N ARG A 120 -12.66 -9.32 -9.55
CA ARG A 120 -11.24 -9.23 -9.90
C ARG A 120 -10.85 -10.26 -10.95
N ALA A 121 -11.36 -11.49 -10.83
CA ALA A 121 -11.11 -12.53 -11.82
C ALA A 121 -11.66 -12.14 -13.20
N ARG A 122 -12.92 -11.64 -13.25
CA ARG A 122 -13.52 -11.12 -14.49
C ARG A 122 -12.70 -9.99 -15.10
N LEU A 123 -12.28 -9.02 -14.27
CA LEU A 123 -11.42 -7.93 -14.71
C LEU A 123 -10.13 -8.45 -15.36
N TYR A 124 -9.49 -9.41 -14.70
CA TYR A 124 -8.22 -9.97 -15.16
C TYR A 124 -8.40 -10.73 -16.48
N GLU A 125 -9.49 -11.48 -16.65
CA GLU A 125 -9.85 -12.14 -17.90
C GLU A 125 -10.06 -11.15 -19.04
N HIS A 126 -10.82 -10.06 -18.80
CA HIS A 126 -11.11 -9.06 -19.81
C HIS A 126 -9.85 -8.33 -20.32
N VAL A 127 -8.86 -8.08 -19.46
CA VAL A 127 -7.63 -7.37 -19.84
C VAL A 127 -6.49 -8.28 -20.30
N ALA A 128 -6.59 -9.60 -20.08
CA ALA A 128 -5.55 -10.58 -20.38
C ALA A 128 -4.96 -10.49 -21.81
N PRO A 129 -5.74 -10.17 -22.88
CA PRO A 129 -5.16 -10.01 -24.22
C PRO A 129 -4.15 -8.87 -24.36
N TYR A 130 -4.14 -7.90 -23.42
CA TYR A 130 -3.32 -6.69 -23.49
C TYR A 130 -2.34 -6.55 -22.32
N ARG A 131 -2.64 -7.18 -21.18
CA ARG A 131 -1.84 -7.03 -19.96
C ARG A 131 -1.97 -8.24 -19.06
N ASP A 132 -0.82 -8.71 -18.57
CA ASP A 132 -0.76 -9.55 -17.37
C ASP A 132 -1.13 -8.68 -16.15
N ALA A 133 -2.39 -8.80 -15.74
CA ALA A 133 -2.97 -8.01 -14.66
C ALA A 133 -2.28 -8.28 -13.31
N GLU A 134 -1.97 -9.54 -13.02
CA GLU A 134 -1.31 -9.91 -11.77
C GLU A 134 0.12 -9.37 -11.72
N ALA A 135 0.90 -9.57 -12.78
CA ALA A 135 2.25 -9.03 -12.88
C ALA A 135 2.27 -7.49 -12.76
N TYR A 136 1.27 -6.82 -13.33
CA TYR A 136 1.12 -5.37 -13.22
C TYR A 136 0.89 -4.91 -11.77
N VAL A 137 -0.05 -5.54 -11.05
CA VAL A 137 -0.31 -5.22 -9.64
C VAL A 137 0.92 -5.51 -8.76
N LEU A 138 1.55 -6.67 -8.96
CA LEU A 138 2.77 -7.04 -8.24
C LEU A 138 3.91 -6.06 -8.53
N TRP A 139 4.05 -5.60 -9.76
CA TRP A 139 5.04 -4.57 -10.11
C TRP A 139 4.79 -3.27 -9.35
N ARG A 140 3.54 -2.78 -9.32
CA ARG A 140 3.18 -1.55 -8.58
C ARG A 140 3.52 -1.66 -7.09
N LEU A 141 3.21 -2.80 -6.47
CA LEU A 141 3.53 -3.08 -5.06
C LEU A 141 5.04 -3.15 -4.83
N LYS A 142 5.77 -3.91 -5.67
CA LYS A 142 7.25 -4.02 -5.58
C LYS A 142 7.92 -2.66 -5.72
N THR A 143 7.47 -1.81 -6.65
CA THR A 143 7.99 -0.46 -6.81
C THR A 143 7.77 0.39 -5.56
N ALA A 144 6.58 0.32 -4.95
CA ALA A 144 6.30 1.02 -3.70
C ALA A 144 7.20 0.54 -2.55
N ILE A 145 7.41 -0.77 -2.41
CA ILE A 145 8.31 -1.35 -1.40
C ILE A 145 9.76 -0.93 -1.66
N LEU A 146 10.22 -0.99 -2.91
CA LEU A 146 11.57 -0.61 -3.32
C LEU A 146 11.88 0.85 -2.96
N HIS A 147 10.90 1.75 -3.03
CA HIS A 147 11.08 3.15 -2.61
C HIS A 147 11.55 3.24 -1.14
N TYR A 148 10.91 2.50 -0.23
CA TYR A 148 11.33 2.44 1.18
C TYR A 148 12.64 1.67 1.35
N MET A 149 12.87 0.59 0.59
CA MET A 149 14.15 -0.12 0.63
C MET A 149 15.33 0.78 0.25
N HIS A 150 15.17 1.64 -0.76
CA HIS A 150 16.18 2.63 -1.11
C HIS A 150 16.35 3.69 -0.03
N ALA A 151 15.24 4.24 0.49
CA ALA A 151 15.28 5.26 1.53
C ALA A 151 16.05 4.80 2.79
N PHE A 152 15.91 3.52 3.16
CA PHE A 152 16.57 2.92 4.32
C PHE A 152 17.87 2.17 3.98
N ASN A 153 18.36 2.26 2.74
CA ASN A 153 19.55 1.54 2.28
C ASN A 153 19.52 0.02 2.55
N LEU A 154 18.37 -0.62 2.31
CA LEU A 154 18.12 -2.04 2.56
C LEU A 154 18.37 -2.93 1.33
N VAL A 155 18.58 -2.34 0.15
CA VAL A 155 18.88 -3.11 -1.07
C VAL A 155 20.21 -3.86 -0.89
N GLY A 156 20.22 -5.16 -1.19
CA GLY A 156 21.38 -6.02 -1.00
C GLY A 156 21.86 -6.13 0.45
N LEU A 157 21.02 -5.82 1.45
CA LEU A 157 21.41 -5.88 2.85
C LEU A 157 21.84 -7.29 3.26
N THR A 158 21.07 -8.32 2.86
CA THR A 158 21.37 -9.71 3.19
C THR A 158 22.75 -10.14 2.70
N ASP A 159 23.11 -9.77 1.47
CA ASP A 159 24.43 -10.11 0.90
C ASP A 159 25.57 -9.42 1.67
N ARG A 160 25.38 -8.14 2.03
CA ARG A 160 26.35 -7.39 2.84
C ARG A 160 26.54 -7.99 4.23
N LEU A 161 25.44 -8.41 4.86
CA LEU A 161 25.50 -9.08 6.17
C LEU A 161 26.19 -10.43 6.07
N ALA A 162 25.89 -11.22 5.04
CA ALA A 162 26.53 -12.52 4.82
C ALA A 162 28.04 -12.38 4.60
N ALA A 163 28.48 -11.40 3.82
CA ALA A 163 29.91 -11.12 3.61
C ALA A 163 30.62 -10.77 4.93
N HIS A 164 30.03 -9.85 5.72
CA HIS A 164 30.62 -9.42 6.99
C HIS A 164 30.74 -10.56 8.02
N LEU A 165 29.68 -11.39 8.14
CA LEU A 165 29.68 -12.55 9.02
C LEU A 165 30.65 -13.66 8.57
N SER A 166 31.03 -13.69 7.29
CA SER A 166 32.01 -14.65 6.76
C SER A 166 33.46 -14.21 7.00
N ASP A 167 33.72 -12.89 7.03
CA ASP A 167 35.04 -12.31 7.28
C ASP A 167 35.46 -12.39 8.76
N ASP A 168 34.51 -12.34 9.70
CA ASP A 168 34.75 -12.50 11.15
C ASP A 168 35.04 -13.97 11.57
N GLY A 169 35.13 -14.90 10.60
CA GLY A 169 35.29 -16.34 10.80
C GLY A 169 36.67 -16.92 10.51
N SER A 170 37.69 -16.12 10.20
CA SER A 170 39.07 -16.61 10.05
C SER A 170 39.93 -16.27 11.29
N PRO A 171 40.41 -17.26 12.07
CA PRO A 171 41.47 -17.05 13.05
C PRO A 171 42.81 -16.68 12.40
#